data_AF-A0A6N2E3L1-F1
#
_entry.id   AF-A0A6N2E3L1-F1
#
_cell.length_a   1.000
_cell.length_b   1.000
_cell.length_c   1.000
_cell.angle_alpha   90.00
_cell.angle_beta   90.00
_cell.angle_gamma   90.00
#
_symmetry.space_group_name_H-M   'P 1'
#
loop_
_entity.id
_entity.type
_entity.pdbx_description
1 polymer ?
#
loop_
_entity_poly.entity_id
_entity_poly.type
_entity_poly.pdbx_seq_one_letter_code
_entity_poly.pdbx_strand_id
1 'polypeptide(L)'
;MRYSSGMKAAIIKRILPPNGETISEVSRETGVATATIHYWKKQAAEGMLDLGDGEVRPRDRSPGEKFTLLLESKSVDGERHGEWLRSRGLHTEHLPLWEQELREIVSDKEKKQREELAELKRKNKELEKELQRKDKALAETAALLVLKKKAEAIWGDDEED
;
A
#
# COMPACT_ATOMS: atom_id res chain seq x y z
N MET A 1 39.65 -14.64 -1.03
CA MET A 1 38.29 -14.84 -0.47
C MET A 1 37.28 -14.22 -1.43
N ARG A 2 36.31 -14.97 -1.98
CA ARG A 2 35.26 -14.41 -2.85
C ARG A 2 34.05 -14.10 -1.98
N TYR A 3 33.74 -12.81 -1.80
CA TYR A 3 32.53 -12.37 -1.09
C TYR A 3 31.31 -12.48 -2.01
N SER A 4 30.18 -12.96 -1.49
CA SER A 4 28.92 -13.04 -2.25
C SER A 4 28.43 -11.64 -2.63
N SER A 5 27.71 -11.51 -3.75
CA SER A 5 27.13 -10.24 -4.20
C SER A 5 26.18 -9.64 -3.16
N GLY A 6 25.36 -10.47 -2.51
CA GLY A 6 24.45 -10.04 -1.45
C GLY A 6 25.17 -9.48 -0.21
N MET A 7 26.29 -10.07 0.20
CA MET A 7 27.09 -9.54 1.33
C MET A 7 27.73 -8.19 0.99
N LYS A 8 28.21 -8.02 -0.25
CA LYS A 8 28.73 -6.73 -0.72
C LYS A 8 27.65 -5.65 -0.73
N ALA A 9 26.47 -5.97 -1.27
CA ALA A 9 25.34 -5.05 -1.32
C ALA A 9 24.86 -4.65 0.08
N ALA A 10 24.77 -5.59 1.02
CA ALA A 10 24.38 -5.31 2.40
C ALA A 10 25.37 -4.38 3.12
N ILE A 11 26.68 -4.61 2.95
CA ILE A 11 27.74 -3.77 3.53
C ILE A 11 27.68 -2.36 2.94
N ILE A 12 27.48 -2.22 1.63
CA ILE A 12 27.39 -0.92 0.98
C ILE A 12 26.09 -0.18 1.33
N LYS A 13 24.96 -0.87 1.51
CA LYS A 13 23.70 -0.26 2.00
C LYS A 13 23.83 0.35 3.41
N ARG A 14 24.67 -0.21 4.30
CA ARG A 14 24.95 0.38 5.62
C ARG A 14 25.77 1.67 5.55
N ILE A 15 26.65 1.77 4.55
CA ILE A 15 27.56 2.91 4.37
C ILE A 15 26.92 4.03 3.55
N LEU A 16 26.01 3.69 2.63
CA LEU A 16 25.23 4.65 1.85
C LEU A 16 24.06 5.21 2.69
N PRO A 17 23.52 6.39 2.32
CA PRO A 17 22.30 6.92 2.94
C PRO A 17 21.17 5.90 2.75
N PRO A 18 20.39 5.55 3.80
CA PRO A 18 20.03 6.37 4.97
C PRO A 18 20.83 6.13 6.28
N ASN A 19 21.67 5.10 6.38
CA ASN A 19 22.32 4.73 7.66
C ASN A 19 23.63 5.51 7.92
N GLY A 20 24.43 5.76 6.87
CA GLY A 20 25.62 6.62 6.93
C GLY A 20 26.74 6.16 7.88
N GLU A 21 26.85 4.86 8.16
CA GLU A 21 27.84 4.31 9.10
C GLU A 21 29.29 4.48 8.61
N THR A 22 30.24 4.60 9.57
CA THR A 22 31.65 4.78 9.20
C THR A 22 32.27 3.46 8.72
N ILE A 23 33.12 3.56 7.69
CA ILE A 23 33.80 2.40 7.08
C ILE A 23 34.64 1.62 8.10
N SER A 24 35.17 2.31 9.13
CA SER A 24 35.96 1.69 10.19
C SER A 24 35.12 0.83 11.14
N GLU A 25 33.88 1.25 11.44
CA GLU A 25 32.96 0.48 12.29
C GLU A 25 32.47 -0.77 11.57
N VAL A 26 32.04 -0.61 10.31
CA VAL A 26 31.59 -1.73 9.47
C VAL A 26 32.72 -2.75 9.26
N SER A 27 33.96 -2.30 9.10
CA SER A 27 35.13 -3.18 9.01
C SER A 27 35.36 -4.00 10.28
N ARG A 28 35.24 -3.37 11.45
CA ARG A 28 35.40 -4.03 12.76
C ARG A 28 34.31 -5.08 13.01
N GLU A 29 33.07 -4.79 12.61
CA GLU A 29 31.95 -5.72 12.81
C GLU A 29 31.92 -6.88 11.81
N THR A 30 32.20 -6.60 10.54
CA THR A 30 32.10 -7.61 9.48
C THR A 30 33.40 -8.39 9.26
N GLY A 31 34.51 -7.93 9.85
CA GLY A 31 35.84 -8.49 9.64
C GLY A 31 36.40 -8.25 8.23
N VAL A 32 35.76 -7.40 7.43
CA VAL A 32 36.19 -7.06 6.07
C VAL A 32 37.18 -5.92 6.13
N ALA A 33 38.32 -6.04 5.43
CA ALA A 33 39.33 -4.99 5.38
C ALA A 33 38.76 -3.68 4.82
N THR A 34 39.12 -2.54 5.43
CA THR A 34 38.68 -1.19 5.05
C THR A 34 38.94 -0.91 3.56
N ALA A 35 40.10 -1.32 3.03
CA ALA A 35 40.46 -1.17 1.61
C ALA A 35 39.45 -1.86 0.67
N THR A 36 38.94 -3.02 1.05
CA THR A 36 37.95 -3.78 0.27
C THR A 36 36.59 -3.06 0.25
N ILE A 37 36.20 -2.48 1.39
CA ILE A 37 34.97 -1.70 1.52
C ILE A 37 35.07 -0.41 0.67
N HIS A 38 36.22 0.26 0.67
CA HIS A 38 36.48 1.41 -0.20
C HIS A 38 36.38 1.03 -1.69
N TYR A 39 36.92 -0.13 -2.07
CA TYR A 39 36.81 -0.65 -3.43
C TYR A 39 35.35 -0.90 -3.83
N TRP A 40 34.55 -1.51 -2.96
CA TRP A 40 33.11 -1.72 -3.22
C TRP A 40 32.31 -0.43 -3.27
N LYS A 41 32.62 0.56 -2.42
CA LYS A 41 31.99 1.88 -2.46
C LYS A 41 32.25 2.58 -3.80
N LYS A 42 33.49 2.49 -4.30
CA LYS A 42 33.86 3.03 -5.61
C LYS A 42 33.11 2.32 -6.74
N GLN A 43 33.06 0.99 -6.71
CA GLN A 43 32.34 0.18 -7.69
C GLN A 43 30.82 0.41 -7.68
N ALA A 44 30.23 0.69 -6.52
CA ALA A 44 28.83 1.07 -6.39
C ALA A 44 28.57 2.47 -6.95
N ALA A 45 29.48 3.44 -6.73
CA ALA A 45 29.39 4.77 -7.33
C ALA A 45 29.56 4.74 -8.86
N GLU A 46 30.36 3.81 -9.37
CA GLU A 46 30.56 3.57 -10.82
C GLU A 46 29.43 2.75 -11.46
N GLY A 47 28.41 2.32 -10.69
CA GLY A 47 27.30 1.51 -11.19
C GLY A 47 27.67 0.08 -11.61
N MET A 48 28.91 -0.35 -11.34
CA MET A 48 29.38 -1.72 -11.61
C MET A 48 28.93 -2.73 -10.55
N LEU A 49 28.54 -2.23 -9.37
CA LEU A 49 28.01 -3.05 -8.29
C LEU A 49 26.49 -2.95 -8.34
N ASP A 50 25.85 -4.02 -8.78
CA ASP A 50 24.41 -4.17 -8.63
C ASP A 50 24.10 -4.18 -7.13
N LEU A 51 23.67 -3.03 -6.62
CA LEU A 51 23.10 -2.87 -5.28
C LEU A 51 21.72 -3.51 -5.18
N GLY A 52 21.30 -4.17 -6.27
CA GLY A 52 20.19 -5.10 -6.42
C GLY A 52 19.67 -5.50 -5.08
N ASP A 53 18.41 -5.13 -4.85
CA ASP A 53 17.68 -5.48 -3.65
C ASP A 53 17.95 -6.94 -3.34
N GLY A 54 18.83 -7.16 -2.36
CA GLY A 54 19.55 -8.41 -2.23
C GLY A 54 18.56 -9.54 -2.19
N GLU A 55 18.73 -10.55 -3.06
CA GLU A 55 17.85 -11.73 -3.21
C GLU A 55 16.54 -11.58 -2.45
N VAL A 56 15.58 -10.81 -3.00
CA VAL A 56 14.32 -10.52 -2.32
C VAL A 56 13.72 -11.84 -1.86
N ARG A 57 13.66 -12.00 -0.54
CA ARG A 57 13.18 -13.23 0.08
C ARG A 57 11.79 -13.52 -0.50
N PRO A 58 11.44 -14.79 -0.74
CA PRO A 58 10.12 -15.14 -1.27
C PRO A 58 8.95 -14.50 -0.48
N ARG A 59 9.14 -14.24 0.82
CA ARG A 59 8.14 -13.59 1.68
C ARG A 59 8.01 -12.08 1.48
N ASP A 60 9.09 -11.40 1.10
CA ASP A 60 9.15 -9.93 0.99
C ASP A 60 8.71 -9.42 -0.40
N ARG A 61 8.33 -10.35 -1.30
CA ARG A 61 7.84 -10.01 -2.64
C ARG A 61 6.42 -9.47 -2.60
N SER A 62 6.16 -8.48 -3.45
CA SER A 62 4.83 -7.89 -3.58
C SER A 62 3.80 -8.91 -4.07
N PRO A 63 2.51 -8.80 -3.69
CA PRO A 63 1.46 -9.68 -4.20
C PRO A 63 1.36 -9.69 -5.73
N GLY A 64 1.61 -8.55 -6.39
CA GLY A 64 1.64 -8.46 -7.84
C GLY A 64 2.78 -9.26 -8.46
N GLU A 65 3.99 -9.17 -7.89
CA GLU A 65 5.14 -9.93 -8.34
C GLU A 65 4.97 -11.44 -8.09
N LYS A 66 4.42 -11.83 -6.94
CA LYS A 66 4.05 -13.22 -6.64
C LYS A 66 3.09 -13.78 -7.70
N PHE A 67 2.10 -12.99 -8.11
CA PHE A 67 1.14 -13.38 -9.15
C PHE A 67 1.79 -13.53 -10.53
N THR A 68 2.64 -12.59 -10.94
CA THR A 68 3.39 -12.70 -12.20
C THR A 68 4.26 -13.95 -12.21
N LEU A 69 4.96 -14.23 -11.12
CA LEU A 69 5.79 -15.42 -10.99
C LEU A 69 4.97 -16.71 -11.02
N LEU A 70 3.77 -16.74 -10.42
CA LEU A 70 2.85 -17.88 -10.54
C LEU A 70 2.36 -18.11 -11.97
N LEU A 71 2.15 -17.03 -12.72
CA LEU A 71 1.74 -17.13 -14.13
C LEU A 71 2.90 -17.61 -15.01
N GLU A 72 4.09 -17.08 -14.78
CA GLU A 72 5.34 -17.55 -15.41
C GLU A 72 5.57 -19.02 -15.09
N SER A 73 5.42 -19.43 -13.82
CA SER A 73 5.68 -20.81 -13.39
C SER A 73 4.73 -21.82 -14.05
N LYS A 74 3.50 -21.42 -14.38
CA LYS A 74 2.51 -22.23 -15.12
C LYS A 74 2.81 -22.32 -16.62
N SER A 75 3.58 -21.37 -17.16
CA SER A 75 3.97 -21.32 -18.57
C SER A 75 5.29 -22.06 -18.85
N VAL A 76 6.08 -22.33 -17.80
CA VAL A 76 7.35 -23.07 -17.90
C VAL A 76 7.08 -24.57 -17.87
N ASP A 77 7.68 -25.29 -18.81
CA ASP A 77 7.59 -26.74 -18.93
C ASP A 77 8.18 -27.48 -17.70
N GLY A 78 7.64 -28.65 -17.38
CA GLY A 78 7.89 -29.36 -16.12
C GLY A 78 9.37 -29.69 -15.87
N GLU A 79 10.14 -29.96 -16.93
CA GLU A 79 11.57 -30.26 -16.84
C GLU A 79 12.42 -29.03 -16.48
N ARG A 80 12.02 -27.84 -16.96
CA ARG A 80 12.73 -26.58 -16.72
C ARG A 80 12.23 -25.85 -15.47
N HIS A 81 11.14 -26.34 -14.88
CA HIS A 81 10.52 -25.75 -13.70
C HIS A 81 11.48 -25.71 -12.50
N GLY A 82 12.25 -26.77 -12.27
CA GLY A 82 13.24 -26.83 -11.18
C GLY A 82 14.44 -25.88 -11.38
N GLU A 83 14.87 -25.67 -12.62
CA GLU A 83 15.90 -24.67 -12.96
C GLU A 83 15.38 -23.24 -12.78
N TRP A 84 14.16 -23.00 -13.25
CA TRP A 84 13.47 -21.72 -13.11
C TRP A 84 13.28 -21.34 -11.64
N LEU A 85 12.79 -22.26 -10.81
CA LEU A 85 12.64 -22.07 -9.36
C LEU A 85 13.98 -21.69 -8.71
N ARG A 86 15.06 -22.43 -9.00
CA ARG A 86 16.40 -22.14 -8.46
C ARG A 86 16.94 -20.79 -8.92
N SER A 87 16.77 -20.43 -10.19
CA SER A 87 17.21 -19.13 -10.73
C SER A 87 16.51 -17.94 -10.08
N ARG A 88 15.28 -18.15 -9.60
CA ARG A 88 14.47 -17.14 -8.93
C ARG A 88 14.55 -17.20 -7.40
N GLY A 89 15.35 -18.10 -6.83
CA GLY A 89 15.46 -18.29 -5.38
C GLY A 89 14.17 -18.82 -4.74
N LEU A 90 13.38 -19.61 -5.49
CA LEU A 90 12.09 -20.14 -5.08
C LEU A 90 12.16 -21.65 -4.82
N HIS A 91 11.29 -22.09 -3.93
CA HIS A 91 11.05 -23.50 -3.63
C HIS A 91 9.63 -23.86 -4.10
N THR A 92 9.42 -25.13 -4.47
CA THR A 92 8.15 -25.62 -4.99
C THR A 92 6.99 -25.32 -4.04
N GLU A 93 7.23 -25.40 -2.73
CA GLU A 93 6.24 -25.11 -1.67
C GLU A 93 5.78 -23.64 -1.62
N HIS A 94 6.54 -22.70 -2.18
CA HIS A 94 6.16 -21.29 -2.18
C HIS A 94 5.03 -20.98 -3.17
N LEU A 95 4.95 -21.72 -4.28
CA LEU A 95 3.91 -21.51 -5.29
C LEU A 95 2.48 -21.80 -4.77
N PRO A 96 2.18 -22.98 -4.18
CA PRO A 96 0.85 -23.24 -3.65
C PRO A 96 0.50 -22.31 -2.48
N LEU A 97 1.48 -21.96 -1.63
CA LEU A 97 1.29 -21.01 -0.54
C LEU A 97 0.89 -19.62 -1.08
N TRP A 98 1.59 -19.12 -2.09
CA TRP A 98 1.26 -17.82 -2.69
C TRP A 98 -0.09 -17.84 -3.40
N GLU A 99 -0.49 -18.96 -4.01
CA GLU A 99 -1.82 -19.09 -4.60
C GLU A 99 -2.92 -18.97 -3.53
N GLN A 100 -2.72 -19.58 -2.36
CA GLN A 100 -3.63 -19.47 -1.23
C GLN A 100 -3.64 -18.04 -0.65
N GLU A 101 -2.47 -17.46 -0.38
CA GLU A 101 -2.34 -16.08 0.13
C GLU A 101 -3.06 -15.08 -0.80
N LEU A 102 -2.85 -15.18 -2.12
CA LEU A 102 -3.49 -14.30 -3.08
C LEU A 102 -5.01 -14.48 -3.11
N ARG A 103 -5.50 -15.72 -2.99
CA ARG A 103 -6.94 -16.01 -2.92
C ARG A 103 -7.57 -15.43 -1.66
N GLU A 104 -6.92 -15.57 -0.52
CA GLU A 104 -7.37 -15.01 0.75
C GLU A 104 -7.41 -13.49 0.70
N ILE A 105 -6.37 -12.84 0.18
CA ILE A 105 -6.33 -11.37 0.02
C ILE A 105 -7.52 -10.87 -0.82
N VAL A 106 -7.85 -11.55 -1.93
CA VAL A 106 -8.99 -11.18 -2.76
C VAL A 106 -10.30 -11.35 -2.00
N SER A 107 -10.50 -12.50 -1.32
CA SER A 107 -11.72 -12.78 -0.58
C SER A 107 -11.94 -11.80 0.59
N ASP A 108 -10.88 -11.51 1.35
CA ASP A 108 -10.91 -10.56 2.46
C ASP A 108 -11.20 -9.13 1.97
N LYS A 109 -10.61 -8.74 0.83
CA LYS A 109 -10.87 -7.44 0.23
C LYS A 109 -12.32 -7.32 -0.22
N GLU A 110 -12.87 -8.34 -0.89
CA GLU A 110 -14.27 -8.37 -1.30
C GLU A 110 -15.21 -8.28 -0.10
N LYS A 111 -14.91 -9.00 0.99
CA LYS A 111 -15.69 -8.97 2.22
C LYS A 111 -15.68 -7.59 2.86
N LYS A 112 -14.49 -6.99 3.05
CA LYS A 112 -14.34 -5.63 3.59
C LYS A 112 -15.06 -4.60 2.74
N GLN A 113 -14.92 -4.67 1.42
CA GLN A 113 -15.63 -3.77 0.50
C GLN A 113 -17.15 -3.92 0.60
N ARG A 114 -17.67 -5.14 0.75
CA ARG A 114 -19.10 -5.38 0.97
C ARG A 114 -19.59 -4.77 2.28
N GLU A 115 -18.83 -4.93 3.35
CA GLU A 115 -19.16 -4.38 4.67
C GLU A 115 -19.15 -2.84 4.63
N GLU A 116 -18.12 -2.23 4.07
CA GLU A 116 -18.02 -0.78 3.87
C GLU A 116 -19.18 -0.23 3.01
N LEU A 117 -19.50 -0.91 1.90
CA LEU A 117 -20.63 -0.49 1.05
C LEU A 117 -21.97 -0.61 1.77
N ALA A 118 -22.16 -1.62 2.61
CA ALA A 118 -23.38 -1.75 3.40
C ALA A 118 -23.49 -0.65 4.46
N GLU A 119 -22.39 -0.30 5.13
CA GLU A 119 -22.32 0.78 6.11
C GLU A 119 -22.58 2.14 5.46
N LEU A 120 -21.92 2.43 4.33
CA LEU A 120 -22.11 3.67 3.58
C LEU A 120 -23.56 3.82 3.11
N LYS A 121 -24.18 2.75 2.61
CA LYS A 121 -25.60 2.77 2.22
C LYS A 121 -26.53 3.06 3.40
N ARG A 122 -26.25 2.50 4.59
CA ARG A 122 -27.03 2.79 5.80
C ARG A 122 -26.92 4.26 6.20
N LYS A 123 -25.68 4.76 6.30
CA LYS A 123 -25.40 6.17 6.62
C LYS A 123 -26.06 7.11 5.62
N ASN A 124 -25.97 6.80 4.33
CA ASN A 124 -26.57 7.62 3.29
C ASN A 124 -28.10 7.68 3.45
N LYS A 125 -28.76 6.54 3.71
CA LYS A 125 -30.22 6.50 3.95
C LYS A 125 -30.63 7.26 5.22
N GLU A 126 -29.81 7.23 6.27
CA GLU A 126 -30.07 8.00 7.50
C GLU A 126 -29.95 9.50 7.24
N LEU A 127 -28.88 9.92 6.57
CA LEU A 127 -28.66 11.31 6.19
C LEU A 127 -29.76 11.83 5.25
N GLU A 128 -30.21 11.04 4.27
CA GLU A 128 -31.34 11.40 3.41
C GLU A 128 -32.62 11.64 4.20
N LYS A 129 -32.92 10.80 5.20
CA LYS A 129 -34.10 10.98 6.06
C LYS A 129 -33.98 12.22 6.94
N GLU A 130 -32.80 12.48 7.49
CA GLU A 130 -32.57 13.70 8.28
C GLU A 130 -32.69 14.95 7.42
N LEU A 131 -32.15 14.91 6.21
CA LEU A 131 -32.26 16.00 5.24
C LEU A 131 -33.73 16.28 4.92
N GLN A 132 -34.52 15.26 4.59
CA GLN A 132 -35.96 15.41 4.33
C GLN A 132 -36.73 16.01 5.52
N ARG A 133 -36.39 15.63 6.75
CA ARG A 133 -37.01 16.19 7.96
C ARG A 133 -36.67 17.66 8.14
N LYS A 134 -35.39 18.02 7.93
CA LYS A 134 -34.91 19.40 8.01
C LYS A 134 -35.53 20.26 6.92
N ASP A 135 -35.60 19.77 5.69
CA ASP A 135 -36.22 20.48 4.56
C ASP A 135 -37.72 20.70 4.80
N LYS A 136 -38.43 19.72 5.37
CA LYS A 136 -39.83 19.87 5.74
C LYS A 136 -40.02 20.96 6.82
N ALA A 137 -39.22 20.93 7.88
CA ALA A 137 -39.29 21.95 8.93
C ALA A 137 -38.92 23.35 8.39
N LEU A 138 -37.94 23.42 7.48
CA LEU A 138 -37.55 24.66 6.81
C LEU A 138 -38.69 25.18 5.91
N ALA A 139 -39.38 24.31 5.17
CA ALA A 139 -40.54 24.68 4.37
C ALA A 139 -41.71 25.16 5.23
N GLU A 140 -41.98 24.50 6.37
CA GLU A 140 -43.02 24.91 7.31
C GLU A 140 -42.74 26.30 7.92
N THR A 141 -41.49 26.55 8.35
CA THR A 141 -41.08 27.87 8.85
C THR A 141 -41.15 28.96 7.78
N ALA A 142 -40.73 28.66 6.55
CA ALA A 142 -40.89 29.58 5.41
C ALA A 142 -42.36 29.91 5.14
N ALA A 143 -43.24 28.90 5.19
CA ALA A 143 -44.69 29.10 5.03
C ALA A 143 -45.27 29.98 6.14
N LEU A 144 -44.89 29.75 7.40
CA LEU A 144 -45.31 30.58 8.53
C LEU A 144 -44.84 32.04 8.39
N LEU A 145 -43.61 32.27 7.94
CA LEU A 145 -43.09 33.62 7.68
C LEU A 145 -43.87 34.33 6.56
N VAL A 146 -44.19 33.62 5.48
CA VAL A 146 -45.00 34.17 4.39
C VAL A 146 -46.41 34.50 4.88
N LEU A 147 -47.03 33.63 5.68
CA LEU A 147 -48.36 33.87 6.25
C LEU A 147 -48.35 35.06 7.21
N LYS A 148 -47.34 35.17 8.08
CA LYS A 148 -47.15 36.32 8.99
C LYS A 148 -47.07 37.63 8.18
N LYS A 149 -46.22 37.68 7.15
CA LYS A 149 -46.08 38.85 6.29
C LYS A 149 -47.38 39.22 5.56
N LYS A 150 -48.15 38.22 5.11
CA LYS A 150 -49.46 38.45 4.49
C LYS A 150 -50.49 38.97 5.49
N ALA A 151 -50.48 38.47 6.72
CA ALA A 151 -51.37 38.94 7.77
C ALA A 151 -51.06 40.39 8.16
N GLU A 152 -49.77 40.73 8.35
CA GLU A 152 -49.32 42.10 8.56
C GLU A 152 -49.74 43.03 7.41
N ALA A 153 -49.68 42.58 6.15
CA ALA A 153 -50.11 43.40 5.02
C ALA A 153 -51.64 43.62 4.92
N ILE A 154 -52.45 42.76 5.55
CA ILE A 154 -53.93 42.85 5.52
C ILE A 154 -54.46 43.59 6.75
N TRP A 155 -53.87 43.34 7.91
CA TRP A 155 -54.36 43.81 9.22
C TRP A 155 -53.38 44.72 9.96
N GLY A 156 -52.22 45.03 9.38
CA GLY A 156 -51.14 45.78 10.05
C GLY A 156 -51.16 47.30 9.86
N ASP A 157 -52.22 47.87 9.28
CA ASP A 157 -52.48 49.31 9.38
C ASP A 157 -53.57 49.52 10.44
N ASP A 158 -53.15 49.65 11.71
CA ASP A 158 -53.98 50.22 12.79
C ASP A 158 -53.10 50.71 13.97
N GLU A 159 -51.91 51.23 13.67
CA GLU A 159 -51.19 52.14 14.58
C GLU A 159 -50.64 53.32 13.77
N GLU A 160 -51.49 54.34 13.53
CA GLU A 160 -51.17 55.78 13.52
C GLU A 160 -52.39 56.60 13.00
N ASP A 161 -53.32 56.90 13.92
CA ASP A 161 -53.92 58.24 14.16
C ASP A 161 -54.71 58.26 15.48
#